data_AF-A0A9X2REK4-F1
#
_entry.id   AF-A0A9X2REK4-F1
#
_cell.length_a   1.000
_cell.length_b   1.000
_cell.length_c   1.000
_cell.angle_alpha   90.00
_cell.angle_beta   90.00
_cell.angle_gamma   90.00
#
_symmetry.space_group_name_H-M   'P 1'
#
loop_
_entity.id
_entity.type
_entity.pdbx_description
1 polymer ?
#
loop_
_entity_poly.entity_id
_entity_poly.type
_entity_poly.pdbx_seq_one_letter_code
_entity_poly.pdbx_strand_id
1 'polypeptide(L)'
;MKYRITTFTCLLLSVSLFLFSCNTTNSDKNPPEMPPPESMKVDMSEMESASNKAVSKAAESNFNTALFAAGVAKVILEANLAVPRALMTAAQNKSAEAVNGNEWEWSYTTAANGENYGVRLTASVESTEEVTWNFYVTNSELGYDNQLFFTGTSDFDATSGSWTYFDLESGREVSVVTWERTESETSVELEVKSDRNDNLGDSISYEFDGTVKTVVFVDVSEDETTTISYNTETMTGFIISPNYNEGAKSCWDENLNNTTCSS
;
A
#
# COMPACT_ATOMS: atom_id res chain seq x y z
N MET A 1 -38.05 -78.34 29.75
CA MET A 1 -37.01 -77.67 30.57
C MET A 1 -35.80 -77.42 29.69
N LYS A 2 -35.54 -76.14 29.37
CA LYS A 2 -34.29 -75.49 28.91
C LYS A 2 -33.38 -76.19 27.87
N TYR A 3 -33.32 -75.57 26.66
CA TYR A 3 -32.13 -75.06 25.92
C TYR A 3 -30.93 -76.02 25.67
N ARG A 4 -30.28 -76.15 24.49
CA ARG A 4 -29.95 -75.19 23.42
C ARG A 4 -29.71 -75.88 22.06
N ILE A 5 -30.01 -75.14 21.00
CA ILE A 5 -29.83 -75.40 19.57
C ILE A 5 -28.41 -75.00 19.13
N THR A 6 -27.68 -76.00 18.65
CA THR A 6 -27.01 -76.11 17.34
C THR A 6 -26.03 -75.03 16.85
N THR A 7 -24.77 -75.47 16.73
CA THR A 7 -23.65 -74.96 15.93
C THR A 7 -23.94 -75.01 14.42
N PHE A 8 -23.53 -73.99 13.64
CA PHE A 8 -22.60 -74.12 12.50
C PHE A 8 -22.57 -72.83 11.64
N THR A 9 -21.40 -72.20 11.69
CA THR A 9 -20.62 -71.54 10.62
C THR A 9 -21.28 -71.36 9.24
N CYS A 10 -21.42 -70.10 8.81
CA CYS A 10 -21.30 -69.73 7.41
C CYS A 10 -20.58 -68.38 7.28
N LEU A 11 -19.34 -68.47 6.81
CA LEU A 11 -18.41 -67.38 6.54
C LEU A 11 -18.87 -66.66 5.26
N LEU A 12 -19.50 -65.49 5.38
CA LEU A 12 -19.83 -64.62 4.24
C LEU A 12 -18.72 -63.59 4.04
N LEU A 13 -17.84 -63.91 3.08
CA LEU A 13 -16.81 -63.05 2.51
C LEU A 13 -17.50 -61.92 1.72
N SER A 14 -17.79 -60.80 2.37
CA SER A 14 -18.29 -59.59 1.71
C SER A 14 -17.10 -58.70 1.34
N VAL A 15 -16.59 -58.91 0.12
CA VAL A 15 -15.66 -58.00 -0.56
C VAL A 15 -16.41 -56.71 -0.83
N SER A 16 -16.36 -55.78 0.12
CA SER A 16 -16.77 -54.39 -0.09
C SER A 16 -15.56 -53.66 -0.67
N LEU A 17 -15.53 -53.54 -1.99
CA LEU A 17 -14.66 -52.60 -2.70
C LEU A 17 -14.98 -51.19 -2.18
N PHE A 18 -14.19 -50.71 -1.23
CA PHE A 18 -14.10 -49.29 -0.94
C PHE A 18 -13.50 -48.62 -2.17
N LEU A 19 -14.35 -48.08 -3.03
CA LEU A 19 -13.97 -47.04 -3.98
C LEU A 19 -13.62 -45.80 -3.13
N PHE A 20 -12.37 -45.73 -2.69
CA PHE A 20 -11.72 -44.45 -2.42
C PHE A 20 -11.65 -43.71 -3.76
N SER A 21 -12.70 -42.95 -4.09
CA SER A 21 -12.55 -41.82 -5.00
C SER A 21 -11.80 -40.75 -4.23
N CYS A 22 -10.48 -40.89 -4.19
CA CYS A 22 -9.59 -39.76 -3.95
C CYS A 22 -9.67 -38.88 -5.20
N ASN A 23 -10.57 -37.91 -5.21
CA ASN A 23 -10.40 -36.72 -6.04
C ASN A 23 -9.62 -35.69 -5.19
N THR A 24 -8.38 -36.01 -4.87
CA THR A 24 -7.42 -35.08 -4.27
C THR A 24 -6.70 -34.34 -5.38
N THR A 25 -7.37 -33.38 -6.02
CA THR A 25 -6.72 -32.37 -6.86
C THR A 25 -7.53 -31.07 -6.85
N ASN A 26 -7.76 -30.52 -5.68
CA ASN A 26 -7.63 -29.07 -5.49
C ASN A 26 -6.80 -28.95 -4.23
N SER A 27 -5.57 -28.48 -4.35
CA SER A 27 -4.80 -28.12 -3.18
C SER A 27 -5.61 -27.05 -2.45
N ASP A 28 -6.08 -27.36 -1.25
CA ASP A 28 -6.69 -26.42 -0.30
C ASP A 28 -5.62 -25.40 0.14
N LYS A 29 -5.13 -24.60 -0.81
CA LYS A 29 -4.28 -23.46 -0.51
C LYS A 29 -5.20 -22.31 -0.15
N ASN A 30 -5.01 -21.80 1.06
CA ASN A 30 -5.65 -20.56 1.47
C ASN A 30 -5.21 -19.43 0.55
N PRO A 31 -6.08 -18.45 0.27
CA PRO A 31 -5.67 -17.24 -0.43
C PRO A 31 -4.50 -16.57 0.30
N PRO A 32 -3.60 -15.87 -0.43
CA PRO A 32 -2.55 -15.08 0.19
C PRO A 32 -3.17 -14.02 1.11
N GLU A 33 -2.43 -13.68 2.17
CA GLU A 33 -2.81 -12.56 3.03
C GLU A 33 -2.72 -11.27 2.21
N MET A 34 -3.75 -10.43 2.32
CA MET A 34 -3.72 -9.12 1.67
C MET A 34 -2.82 -8.19 2.47
N PRO A 35 -2.06 -7.31 1.79
CA PRO A 35 -1.31 -6.30 2.48
C PRO A 35 -2.16 -5.48 3.46
N PRO A 36 -1.72 -5.36 4.72
CA PRO A 36 -2.49 -4.65 5.72
C PRO A 36 -2.53 -3.16 5.33
N PRO A 37 -3.68 -2.47 5.41
CA PRO A 37 -3.77 -1.06 5.05
C PRO A 37 -2.80 -0.14 5.81
N GLU A 38 -2.37 -0.57 7.00
CA GLU A 38 -1.38 0.10 7.84
C GLU A 38 0.04 0.07 7.26
N SER A 39 0.41 -0.91 6.41
CA SER A 39 1.74 -0.96 5.78
C SER A 39 1.96 0.20 4.80
N MET A 40 0.87 0.85 4.36
CA MET A 40 0.84 1.93 3.38
C MET A 40 0.46 3.29 4.03
N LYS A 41 0.97 3.57 5.24
CA LYS A 41 0.70 4.84 5.93
C LYS A 41 1.93 5.72 6.03
N VAL A 42 1.73 7.01 5.80
CA VAL A 42 2.72 8.07 6.02
C VAL A 42 2.40 8.76 7.34
N ASP A 43 3.30 8.65 8.32
CA ASP A 43 3.13 9.26 9.63
C ASP A 43 3.97 10.52 9.78
N MET A 44 3.31 11.67 9.95
CA MET A 44 3.95 12.97 10.26
C MET A 44 3.39 13.59 11.54
N SER A 45 2.78 12.77 12.40
CA SER A 45 2.05 13.23 13.57
C SER A 45 2.92 14.02 14.57
N GLU A 46 4.23 13.78 14.64
CA GLU A 46 5.14 14.51 15.52
C GLU A 46 5.33 15.96 15.05
N MET A 47 5.53 16.21 13.76
CA MET A 47 5.63 17.58 13.22
C MET A 47 4.32 18.33 13.40
N GLU A 48 3.18 17.69 13.10
CA GLU A 48 1.84 18.27 13.29
C GLU A 48 1.61 18.62 14.77
N SER A 49 2.00 17.72 15.68
CA SER A 49 1.88 17.91 17.13
C SER A 49 2.82 19.00 17.65
N ALA A 50 4.05 19.09 17.12
CA ALA A 50 5.04 20.09 17.49
C ALA A 50 4.55 21.50 17.09
N SER A 51 3.98 21.65 15.90
CA SER A 51 3.37 22.90 15.42
C SER A 51 2.27 23.43 16.35
N ASN A 52 1.42 22.54 16.85
CA ASN A 52 0.34 22.90 17.78
C ASN A 52 0.85 23.41 19.14
N LYS A 53 2.10 23.09 19.51
CA LYS A 53 2.74 23.50 20.77
C LYS A 53 3.67 24.72 20.62
N ALA A 54 4.00 25.11 19.39
CA ALA A 54 4.93 26.19 19.12
C ALA A 54 4.37 27.55 19.59
N VAL A 55 5.15 28.26 20.42
CA VAL A 55 4.77 29.56 21.03
C VAL A 55 4.90 30.72 20.02
N SER A 56 5.69 30.55 18.96
CA SER A 56 5.91 31.55 17.91
C SER A 56 5.46 31.01 16.56
N LYS A 57 4.39 31.59 16.00
CA LYS A 57 3.92 31.36 14.62
C LYS A 57 4.48 32.42 13.68
N ALA A 58 5.78 32.69 13.75
CA ALA A 58 6.39 33.61 12.80
C ALA A 58 6.24 33.04 11.37
N ALA A 59 5.81 33.88 10.43
CA ALA A 59 5.59 33.50 9.04
C ALA A 59 6.89 33.07 8.31
N GLU A 60 8.07 33.43 8.85
CA GLU A 60 9.40 33.13 8.28
C GLU A 60 10.14 31.99 9.03
N SER A 61 9.43 31.12 9.74
CA SER A 61 10.04 29.99 10.44
C SER A 61 10.42 28.87 9.46
N ASN A 62 11.69 28.43 9.52
CA ASN A 62 12.22 27.28 8.77
C ASN A 62 11.38 26.02 9.02
N PHE A 63 11.01 25.80 10.29
CA PHE A 63 10.15 24.68 10.69
C PHE A 63 8.75 24.78 10.06
N ASN A 64 8.11 25.94 10.07
CA ASN A 64 6.77 26.10 9.48
C ASN A 64 6.77 25.90 7.96
N THR A 65 7.81 26.38 7.27
CA THR A 65 7.98 26.12 5.83
C THR A 65 8.14 24.62 5.56
N ALA A 66 9.00 23.95 6.35
CA ALA A 66 9.19 22.50 6.26
C ALA A 66 7.89 21.72 6.54
N LEU A 67 7.16 22.09 7.59
CA LEU A 67 5.88 21.50 7.94
C LEU A 67 4.86 21.63 6.80
N PHE A 68 4.77 22.80 6.17
CA PHE A 68 3.84 23.02 5.07
C PHE A 68 4.21 22.15 3.85
N ALA A 69 5.47 22.17 3.44
CA ALA A 69 5.95 21.39 2.31
C ALA A 69 5.80 19.87 2.54
N ALA A 70 6.17 19.38 3.73
CA ALA A 70 5.97 17.99 4.11
C ALA A 70 4.48 17.62 4.17
N GLY A 71 3.62 18.54 4.64
CA GLY A 71 2.17 18.36 4.65
C GLY A 71 1.58 18.21 3.24
N VAL A 72 2.05 18.98 2.26
CA VAL A 72 1.66 18.82 0.85
C VAL A 72 2.08 17.44 0.33
N ALA A 73 3.34 17.04 0.56
CA ALA A 73 3.85 15.73 0.16
C ALA A 73 3.02 14.58 0.77
N LYS A 74 2.73 14.65 2.07
CA LYS A 74 1.88 13.68 2.78
C LYS A 74 0.49 13.57 2.15
N VAL A 75 -0.16 14.69 1.83
CA VAL A 75 -1.49 14.67 1.19
C VAL A 75 -1.44 13.95 -0.16
N ILE A 76 -0.41 14.21 -0.97
CA ILE A 76 -0.24 13.56 -2.28
C ILE A 76 0.01 12.06 -2.14
N LEU A 77 0.93 11.65 -1.26
CA LEU A 77 1.20 10.23 -0.98
C LEU A 77 -0.05 9.51 -0.46
N GLU A 78 -0.71 10.08 0.55
CA GLU A 78 -1.91 9.49 1.15
C GLU A 78 -3.08 9.40 0.17
N ALA A 79 -3.23 10.35 -0.75
CA ALA A 79 -4.23 10.30 -1.80
C ALA A 79 -3.99 9.14 -2.77
N ASN A 80 -2.73 8.92 -3.19
CA ASN A 80 -2.38 7.80 -4.05
C ASN A 80 -2.57 6.46 -3.30
N LEU A 81 -2.21 6.39 -2.02
CA LEU A 81 -2.37 5.18 -1.21
C LEU A 81 -3.81 4.94 -0.71
N ALA A 82 -4.70 5.93 -0.74
CA ALA A 82 -6.07 5.79 -0.24
C ALA A 82 -6.87 4.76 -1.04
N VAL A 83 -6.69 4.74 -2.36
CA VAL A 83 -7.39 3.84 -3.28
C VAL A 83 -7.06 2.36 -3.02
N PRO A 84 -5.79 1.90 -3.07
CA PRO A 84 -5.46 0.51 -2.81
C PRO A 84 -5.87 0.10 -1.39
N ARG A 85 -5.64 0.96 -0.38
CA ARG A 85 -6.07 0.68 1.01
C ARG A 85 -7.57 0.46 1.13
N ALA A 86 -8.39 1.31 0.52
CA ALA A 86 -9.84 1.19 0.58
C ALA A 86 -10.34 -0.09 -0.11
N LEU A 87 -9.81 -0.40 -1.29
CA LEU A 87 -10.20 -1.58 -2.06
C LEU A 87 -9.71 -2.89 -1.41
N MET A 88 -8.50 -2.90 -0.86
CA MET A 88 -8.01 -4.04 -0.07
C MET A 88 -8.84 -4.25 1.19
N THR A 89 -9.14 -3.19 1.94
CA THR A 89 -10.03 -3.26 3.12
C THR A 89 -11.41 -3.81 2.76
N ALA A 90 -11.96 -3.40 1.62
CA ALA A 90 -13.24 -3.93 1.15
C ALA A 90 -13.15 -5.43 0.81
N ALA A 91 -12.06 -5.85 0.16
CA ALA A 91 -11.81 -7.23 -0.25
C ALA A 91 -11.56 -8.18 0.95
N GLN A 92 -10.93 -7.69 2.03
CA GLN A 92 -10.73 -8.46 3.28
C GLN A 92 -12.04 -8.96 3.91
N ASN A 93 -13.16 -8.28 3.64
CA ASN A 93 -14.49 -8.66 4.13
C ASN A 93 -15.27 -9.54 3.14
N LYS A 94 -14.61 -10.06 2.11
CA LYS A 94 -15.20 -10.90 1.05
C LYS A 94 -14.49 -12.25 1.00
N SER A 95 -15.23 -13.27 0.57
CA SER A 95 -14.66 -14.59 0.34
C SER A 95 -13.91 -14.61 -0.98
N ALA A 96 -12.69 -15.14 -0.97
CA ALA A 96 -11.94 -15.43 -2.17
C ALA A 96 -12.49 -16.69 -2.86
N GLU A 97 -12.53 -16.69 -4.18
CA GLU A 97 -12.80 -17.85 -5.00
C GLU A 97 -11.50 -18.32 -5.64
N ALA A 98 -11.18 -19.60 -5.52
CA ALA A 98 -10.02 -20.17 -6.21
C ALA A 98 -10.34 -20.32 -7.71
N VAL A 99 -9.58 -19.63 -8.55
CA VAL A 99 -9.72 -19.70 -10.01
C VAL A 99 -8.92 -20.88 -10.56
N ASN A 100 -7.70 -21.06 -10.05
CA ASN A 100 -6.85 -22.21 -10.29
C ASN A 100 -5.92 -22.46 -9.07
N GLY A 101 -5.04 -23.45 -9.14
CA GLY A 101 -4.24 -23.89 -7.98
C GLY A 101 -3.34 -22.84 -7.32
N ASN A 102 -3.07 -21.70 -7.97
CA ASN A 102 -2.26 -20.59 -7.45
C ASN A 102 -2.90 -19.21 -7.71
N GLU A 103 -4.19 -19.16 -8.06
CA GLU A 103 -4.89 -17.91 -8.36
C GLU A 103 -6.20 -17.81 -7.60
N TRP A 104 -6.43 -16.64 -7.02
CA TRP A 104 -7.63 -16.30 -6.26
C TRP A 104 -8.27 -15.04 -6.81
N GLU A 105 -9.61 -14.98 -6.74
CA GLU A 105 -10.40 -13.85 -7.17
C GLU A 105 -11.36 -13.39 -6.07
N TRP A 106 -11.51 -12.08 -5.91
CA TRP A 106 -12.55 -11.45 -5.10
C TRP A 106 -13.38 -10.56 -6.01
N SER A 107 -14.69 -10.74 -5.99
CA SER A 107 -15.63 -9.89 -6.72
C SER A 107 -16.60 -9.21 -5.74
N TYR A 108 -16.74 -7.89 -5.86
CA TYR A 108 -17.64 -7.11 -5.02
C TYR A 108 -18.03 -5.78 -5.69
N THR A 109 -18.96 -5.06 -5.06
CA THR A 109 -19.32 -3.69 -5.46
C THR A 109 -18.90 -2.72 -4.37
N THR A 110 -18.40 -1.55 -4.78
CA THR A 110 -18.08 -0.43 -3.89
C THR A 110 -18.66 0.87 -4.47
N ALA A 111 -18.90 1.86 -3.61
CA ALA A 111 -19.39 3.18 -4.01
C ALA A 111 -18.30 4.23 -3.82
N ALA A 112 -18.05 5.06 -4.84
CA ALA A 112 -17.11 6.17 -4.79
C ALA A 112 -17.64 7.35 -5.62
N ASN A 113 -17.49 8.58 -5.13
CA ASN A 113 -17.94 9.81 -5.81
C ASN A 113 -19.42 9.81 -6.25
N GLY A 114 -20.29 9.09 -5.53
CA GLY A 114 -21.70 8.96 -5.87
C GLY A 114 -22.02 7.86 -6.89
N GLU A 115 -21.00 7.18 -7.43
CA GLU A 115 -21.10 6.12 -8.42
C GLU A 115 -20.85 4.74 -7.81
N ASN A 116 -21.41 3.69 -8.40
CA ASN A 116 -21.13 2.30 -8.03
C ASN A 116 -20.15 1.66 -9.00
N TYR A 117 -19.14 1.00 -8.46
CA TYR A 117 -18.12 0.28 -9.21
C TYR A 117 -18.17 -1.20 -8.86
N GLY A 118 -18.28 -2.06 -9.88
CA GLY A 118 -17.91 -3.46 -9.77
C GLY A 118 -16.40 -3.56 -9.69
N VAL A 119 -15.90 -4.32 -8.72
CA VAL A 119 -14.47 -4.55 -8.51
C VAL A 119 -14.20 -6.04 -8.63
N ARG A 120 -13.17 -6.38 -9.39
CA ARG A 120 -12.61 -7.72 -9.47
C ARG A 120 -11.13 -7.62 -9.11
N LEU A 121 -10.77 -8.20 -7.97
CA LEU A 121 -9.39 -8.32 -7.52
C LEU A 121 -8.91 -9.74 -7.80
N THR A 122 -7.73 -9.89 -8.38
CA THR A 122 -7.07 -11.19 -8.50
C THR A 122 -5.72 -11.19 -7.78
N ALA A 123 -5.36 -12.34 -7.22
CA ALA A 123 -4.03 -12.61 -6.67
C ALA A 123 -3.44 -13.85 -7.35
N SER A 124 -2.19 -13.77 -7.79
CA SER A 124 -1.42 -14.90 -8.31
C SER A 124 -0.18 -15.10 -7.45
N VAL A 125 0.03 -16.33 -6.97
CA VAL A 125 1.19 -16.74 -6.19
C VAL A 125 2.12 -17.53 -7.10
N GLU A 126 3.06 -16.83 -7.75
CA GLU A 126 4.00 -17.43 -8.70
C GLU A 126 5.19 -18.12 -7.99
N SER A 127 5.56 -17.61 -6.80
CA SER A 127 6.62 -18.14 -5.96
C SER A 127 6.20 -18.09 -4.48
N THR A 128 7.04 -18.61 -3.58
CA THR A 128 6.81 -18.48 -2.13
C THR A 128 7.13 -17.10 -1.58
N GLU A 129 7.67 -16.21 -2.41
CA GLU A 129 8.26 -14.93 -1.97
C GLU A 129 7.42 -13.72 -2.41
N GLU A 130 6.63 -13.84 -3.48
CA GLU A 130 5.91 -12.71 -4.07
C GLU A 130 4.48 -13.09 -4.47
N VAL A 131 3.56 -12.16 -4.25
CA VAL A 131 2.17 -12.20 -4.69
C VAL A 131 1.94 -11.07 -5.70
N THR A 132 1.43 -11.40 -6.87
CA THR A 132 0.98 -10.42 -7.86
C THR A 132 -0.51 -10.14 -7.69
N TRP A 133 -0.87 -8.87 -7.64
CA TRP A 133 -2.23 -8.38 -7.43
C TRP A 133 -2.71 -7.60 -8.64
N ASN A 134 -3.94 -7.83 -9.11
CA ASN A 134 -4.55 -7.02 -10.16
C ASN A 134 -5.95 -6.56 -9.74
N PHE A 135 -6.22 -5.27 -9.91
CA PHE A 135 -7.51 -4.67 -9.61
C PHE A 135 -8.17 -4.19 -10.89
N TYR A 136 -9.32 -4.79 -11.20
CA TYR A 136 -10.15 -4.40 -12.33
C TYR A 136 -11.42 -3.70 -11.84
N VAL A 137 -11.85 -2.69 -12.60
CA VAL A 137 -13.07 -1.93 -12.33
C VAL A 137 -14.05 -1.99 -13.48
N THR A 138 -15.34 -2.07 -13.15
CA THR A 138 -16.47 -2.02 -14.08
C THR A 138 -17.45 -0.96 -13.61
N ASN A 139 -17.83 -0.06 -14.50
CA ASN A 139 -18.88 0.93 -14.30
C ASN A 139 -19.56 1.20 -15.65
N SER A 140 -20.82 0.76 -15.79
CA SER A 140 -21.57 0.88 -17.04
C SER A 140 -21.94 2.31 -17.41
N GLU A 141 -22.08 3.21 -16.43
CA GLU A 141 -22.43 4.61 -16.66
C GLU A 141 -21.25 5.40 -17.23
N LEU A 142 -20.03 5.03 -16.82
CA LEU A 142 -18.77 5.58 -17.32
C LEU A 142 -18.19 4.79 -18.50
N GLY A 143 -18.82 3.69 -18.90
CA GLY A 143 -18.37 2.84 -20.00
C GLY A 143 -17.14 1.97 -19.69
N TYR A 144 -16.79 1.81 -18.41
CA TYR A 144 -15.70 0.92 -17.99
C TYR A 144 -16.21 -0.51 -17.91
N ASP A 145 -15.59 -1.40 -18.66
CA ASP A 145 -15.83 -2.84 -18.60
C ASP A 145 -14.53 -3.56 -18.26
N ASN A 146 -14.44 -4.05 -17.02
CA ASN A 146 -13.32 -4.85 -16.50
C ASN A 146 -11.94 -4.25 -16.83
N GLN A 147 -11.80 -2.93 -16.65
CA GLN A 147 -10.59 -2.18 -16.95
C GLN A 147 -9.58 -2.34 -15.82
N LEU A 148 -8.31 -2.62 -16.14
CA LEU A 148 -7.25 -2.67 -15.15
C LEU A 148 -7.03 -1.26 -14.58
N PHE A 149 -7.25 -1.10 -13.28
CA PHE A 149 -7.10 0.17 -12.60
C PHE A 149 -5.73 0.31 -11.96
N PHE A 150 -5.26 -0.74 -11.27
CA PHE A 150 -3.89 -0.84 -10.82
C PHE A 150 -3.47 -2.31 -10.68
N THR A 151 -2.17 -2.54 -10.83
CA THR A 151 -1.50 -3.82 -10.55
C THR A 151 -0.44 -3.61 -9.48
N GLY A 152 0.06 -4.67 -8.87
CA GLY A 152 1.12 -4.54 -7.91
C GLY A 152 1.67 -5.87 -7.44
N THR A 153 2.73 -5.78 -6.65
CA THR A 153 3.33 -6.91 -5.97
C THR A 153 3.36 -6.67 -4.48
N SER A 154 3.34 -7.75 -3.70
CA SER A 154 3.74 -7.72 -2.30
C SER A 154 4.62 -8.91 -2.00
N ASP A 155 5.53 -8.77 -1.05
CA ASP A 155 6.11 -9.93 -0.39
C ASP A 155 5.03 -10.73 0.37
N PHE A 156 5.37 -11.96 0.75
CA PHE A 156 4.42 -12.85 1.42
C PHE A 156 3.99 -12.35 2.82
N ASP A 157 4.90 -11.68 3.52
CA ASP A 157 4.65 -11.09 4.84
C ASP A 157 3.96 -9.72 4.75
N ALA A 158 3.73 -9.23 3.54
CA ALA A 158 3.17 -7.92 3.24
C ALA A 158 3.86 -6.74 3.93
N THR A 159 5.17 -6.85 4.06
CA THR A 159 6.08 -5.81 4.56
C THR A 159 6.65 -4.94 3.47
N SER A 160 6.61 -5.36 2.21
CA SER A 160 7.05 -4.56 1.07
C SER A 160 6.22 -4.84 -0.18
N GLY A 161 6.22 -3.90 -1.12
CA GLY A 161 5.51 -4.07 -2.37
C GLY A 161 5.51 -2.86 -3.28
N SER A 162 4.74 -2.96 -4.36
CA SER A 162 4.56 -1.89 -5.34
C SER A 162 3.13 -1.84 -5.88
N TRP A 163 2.70 -0.66 -6.30
CA TRP A 163 1.43 -0.42 -6.99
C TRP A 163 1.66 0.43 -8.23
N THR A 164 1.31 -0.08 -9.40
CA THR A 164 1.30 0.67 -10.66
C THR A 164 -0.12 1.03 -11.03
N TYR A 165 -0.41 2.32 -11.16
CA TYR A 165 -1.71 2.86 -11.54
C TYR A 165 -1.82 3.07 -13.03
N PHE A 166 -3.01 2.79 -13.57
CA PHE A 166 -3.32 3.00 -14.97
C PHE A 166 -4.43 4.01 -15.16
N ASP A 167 -4.32 4.77 -16.23
CA ASP A 167 -5.42 5.57 -16.74
C ASP A 167 -6.51 4.66 -17.33
N LEU A 168 -7.74 4.76 -16.83
CA LEU A 168 -8.84 3.88 -17.21
C LEU A 168 -9.28 4.02 -18.68
N GLU A 169 -8.95 5.13 -19.34
CA GLU A 169 -9.32 5.36 -20.74
C GLU A 169 -8.24 4.85 -21.71
N SER A 170 -6.97 5.19 -21.44
CA SER A 170 -5.85 4.88 -22.32
C SER A 170 -5.09 3.59 -21.96
N GLY A 171 -5.27 3.07 -20.75
CA GLY A 171 -4.53 1.92 -20.23
C GLY A 171 -3.03 2.18 -20.01
N ARG A 172 -2.59 3.44 -20.06
CA ARG A 172 -1.19 3.83 -19.82
C ARG A 172 -0.91 3.96 -18.33
N GLU A 173 0.32 3.64 -17.92
CA GLU A 173 0.80 3.89 -16.57
C GLU A 173 0.76 5.38 -16.25
N VAL A 174 0.30 5.71 -15.04
CA VAL A 174 0.17 7.07 -14.53
C VAL A 174 1.15 7.33 -13.40
N SER A 175 1.29 6.37 -12.49
CA SER A 175 2.21 6.46 -11.37
C SER A 175 2.57 5.07 -10.84
N VAL A 176 3.68 5.00 -10.14
CA VAL A 176 4.10 3.83 -9.36
C VAL A 176 4.27 4.27 -7.92
N VAL A 177 3.78 3.47 -6.98
CA VAL A 177 4.07 3.61 -5.56
C VAL A 177 4.84 2.39 -5.09
N THR A 178 6.04 2.56 -4.56
CA THR A 178 6.79 1.52 -3.85
C THR A 178 6.71 1.77 -2.36
N TRP A 179 6.66 0.70 -1.57
CA TRP A 179 6.59 0.80 -0.13
C TRP A 179 7.33 -0.36 0.54
N GLU A 180 7.93 -0.07 1.69
CA GLU A 180 8.61 -1.03 2.56
C GLU A 180 8.39 -0.61 4.00
N ARG A 181 8.20 -1.58 4.90
CA ARG A 181 7.97 -1.34 6.31
C ARG A 181 8.53 -2.45 7.17
N THR A 182 9.21 -2.05 8.23
CA THR A 182 9.59 -2.92 9.34
C THR A 182 8.91 -2.44 10.63
N GLU A 183 9.25 -3.02 11.78
CA GLU A 183 8.72 -2.57 13.07
C GLU A 183 9.10 -1.10 13.38
N SER A 184 10.28 -0.66 12.94
CA SER A 184 10.83 0.68 13.24
C SER A 184 11.01 1.55 12.01
N GLU A 185 11.02 0.99 10.80
CA GLU A 185 11.36 1.72 9.59
C GLU A 185 10.19 1.73 8.60
N THR A 186 10.14 2.76 7.76
CA THR A 186 9.12 2.89 6.71
C THR A 186 9.70 3.66 5.54
N SER A 187 9.51 3.15 4.33
CA SER A 187 9.80 3.84 3.09
C SER A 187 8.57 3.82 2.20
N VAL A 188 8.25 4.95 1.59
CA VAL A 188 7.20 5.10 0.58
C VAL A 188 7.73 6.04 -0.48
N GLU A 189 7.69 5.62 -1.74
CA GLU A 189 8.02 6.47 -2.88
C GLU A 189 6.88 6.43 -3.90
N LEU A 190 6.47 7.60 -4.36
CA LEU A 190 5.56 7.80 -5.47
C LEU A 190 6.36 8.38 -6.64
N GLU A 191 6.30 7.75 -7.79
CA GLU A 191 6.89 8.23 -9.04
C GLU A 191 5.79 8.44 -10.09
N VAL A 192 5.80 9.58 -10.77
CA VAL A 192 4.87 9.90 -11.86
C VAL A 192 5.39 9.33 -13.18
N LYS A 193 4.58 8.47 -13.82
CA LYS A 193 4.89 7.80 -15.10
C LYS A 193 4.19 8.41 -16.31
N SER A 194 3.26 9.34 -16.10
CA SER A 194 2.58 10.06 -17.18
C SER A 194 3.16 11.44 -17.43
N ASP A 195 3.18 11.85 -18.69
CA ASP A 195 3.46 13.22 -19.14
C ASP A 195 2.28 14.19 -18.95
N ARG A 196 1.30 13.81 -18.12
CA ARG A 196 0.18 14.70 -17.80
C ARG A 196 0.67 15.82 -16.91
N ASN A 197 0.42 17.06 -17.34
CA ASN A 197 0.83 18.29 -16.66
C ASN A 197 2.36 18.45 -16.56
N ASP A 198 3.13 17.87 -17.48
CA ASP A 198 4.59 17.97 -17.53
C ASP A 198 5.36 17.39 -16.32
N ASN A 199 4.68 16.58 -15.49
CA ASN A 199 5.25 15.98 -14.28
C ASN A 199 5.94 14.62 -14.50
N LEU A 200 6.31 14.27 -15.74
CA LEU A 200 6.89 12.95 -16.01
C LEU A 200 8.24 12.80 -15.30
N GLY A 201 8.32 11.80 -14.42
CA GLY A 201 9.51 11.51 -13.62
C GLY A 201 9.54 12.22 -12.27
N ASP A 202 8.60 13.13 -11.99
CA ASP A 202 8.48 13.72 -10.66
C ASP A 202 8.27 12.63 -9.60
N SER A 203 8.84 12.85 -8.42
CA SER A 203 8.70 11.89 -7.33
C SER A 203 8.56 12.54 -5.96
N ILE A 204 7.89 11.82 -5.07
CA ILE A 204 7.84 12.11 -3.63
C ILE A 204 8.29 10.85 -2.90
N SER A 205 9.32 10.95 -2.07
CA SER A 205 9.69 9.90 -1.13
C SER A 205 9.49 10.35 0.32
N TYR A 206 9.10 9.39 1.15
CA TYR A 206 9.03 9.50 2.60
C TYR A 206 9.80 8.32 3.19
N GLU A 207 10.76 8.61 4.06
CA GLU A 207 11.56 7.62 4.77
C GLU A 207 11.51 7.90 6.27
N PHE A 208 11.45 6.84 7.05
CA PHE A 208 11.63 6.85 8.50
C PHE A 208 12.60 5.73 8.88
N ASP A 209 13.71 6.08 9.51
CA ASP A 209 14.76 5.13 9.94
C ASP A 209 14.62 4.69 11.41
N GLY A 210 13.48 4.98 12.03
CA GLY A 210 13.25 4.79 13.47
C GLY A 210 13.51 6.04 14.32
N THR A 211 14.27 7.03 13.83
CA THR A 211 14.58 8.27 14.55
C THR A 211 14.38 9.52 13.69
N VAL A 212 14.79 9.47 12.43
CA VAL A 212 14.76 10.58 11.49
C VAL A 212 13.72 10.27 10.43
N LYS A 213 12.87 11.27 10.16
CA LYS A 213 11.94 11.27 9.05
C LYS A 213 12.47 12.20 7.97
N THR A 214 12.52 11.70 6.74
CA THR A 214 13.00 12.42 5.57
C THR A 214 11.91 12.44 4.51
N VAL A 215 11.68 13.60 3.91
CA VAL A 215 10.79 13.77 2.77
C VAL A 215 11.59 14.39 1.65
N VAL A 216 11.56 13.77 0.48
CA VAL A 216 12.18 14.31 -0.74
C VAL A 216 11.10 14.51 -1.78
N PHE A 217 11.08 15.68 -2.41
CA PHE A 217 10.27 15.99 -3.59
C PHE A 217 11.20 16.34 -4.73
N VAL A 218 11.06 15.66 -5.85
CA VAL A 218 11.82 15.90 -7.09
C VAL A 218 10.86 16.39 -8.15
N ASP A 219 11.16 17.57 -8.71
CA ASP A 219 10.55 18.10 -9.92
C ASP A 219 11.58 17.95 -11.05
N VAL A 220 11.34 16.98 -11.94
CA VAL A 220 12.27 16.66 -13.02
C VAL A 220 12.25 17.74 -14.10
N SER A 221 11.12 18.41 -14.27
CA SER A 221 10.93 19.41 -15.31
C SER A 221 11.77 20.67 -15.07
N GLU A 222 11.96 21.03 -13.79
CA GLU A 222 12.74 22.20 -13.36
C GLU A 222 14.15 21.85 -12.81
N ASP A 223 14.52 20.56 -12.77
CA ASP A 223 15.76 20.07 -12.11
C ASP A 223 15.84 20.53 -10.64
N GLU A 224 14.69 20.51 -9.95
CA GLU A 224 14.53 20.98 -8.59
C GLU A 224 14.35 19.81 -7.61
N THR A 225 14.99 19.90 -6.44
CA THR A 225 14.79 18.93 -5.36
C THR A 225 14.58 19.66 -4.05
N THR A 226 13.49 19.35 -3.37
CA THR A 226 13.23 19.77 -1.99
C THR A 226 13.49 18.59 -1.05
N THR A 227 14.32 18.81 -0.04
CA THR A 227 14.60 17.82 1.02
C THR A 227 14.23 18.40 2.37
N ILE A 228 13.45 17.65 3.13
CA ILE A 228 13.08 17.96 4.51
C ILE A 228 13.53 16.79 5.36
N SER A 229 14.20 17.07 6.47
CA SER A 229 14.60 16.04 7.41
C SER A 229 14.38 16.53 8.83
N TYR A 230 13.81 15.69 9.69
CA TYR A 230 13.57 16.03 11.08
C TYR A 230 13.77 14.81 11.98
N ASN A 231 14.34 15.06 13.16
CA ASN A 231 14.53 14.06 14.19
C ASN A 231 13.29 14.03 15.11
N THR A 232 12.67 12.87 15.28
CA THR A 232 11.43 12.69 16.06
C THR A 232 11.65 12.79 17.57
N GLU A 233 12.89 12.63 18.06
CA GLU A 233 13.24 12.70 19.47
C GLU A 233 13.62 14.12 19.90
N THR A 234 14.51 14.78 19.15
CA THR A 234 15.04 16.11 19.48
C THR A 234 14.22 17.24 18.86
N MET A 235 13.34 16.95 17.91
CA MET A 235 12.58 17.91 17.10
C MET A 235 13.44 18.84 16.22
N THR A 236 14.75 18.66 16.18
CA THR A 236 15.64 19.43 15.30
C THR A 236 15.53 18.94 13.85
N GLY A 237 15.74 19.83 12.90
CA GLY A 237 15.71 19.44 11.48
C GLY A 237 16.12 20.55 10.53
N PHE A 238 15.92 20.29 9.25
CA PHE A 238 16.21 21.23 8.17
C PHE A 238 15.29 21.08 6.98
N ILE A 239 15.26 22.14 6.15
CA ILE A 239 14.74 22.14 4.79
C ILE A 239 15.81 22.66 3.83
N ILE A 240 15.91 22.03 2.67
CA ILE A 240 16.61 22.50 1.47
C ILE A 240 15.53 22.57 0.40
N SER A 241 15.23 23.74 -0.16
CA SER A 241 14.23 23.88 -1.22
C SER A 241 14.61 25.05 -2.12
N PRO A 242 14.64 24.90 -3.46
CA PRO A 242 14.97 25.99 -4.38
C PRO A 242 14.09 27.23 -4.16
N ASN A 243 12.82 27.00 -3.83
CA ASN A 243 11.81 28.02 -3.55
C ASN A 243 11.87 28.61 -2.13
N TYR A 244 12.87 28.24 -1.32
CA TYR A 244 13.07 28.74 0.03
C TYR A 244 14.53 29.05 0.34
N ASN A 245 14.83 30.30 0.70
CA ASN A 245 16.20 30.76 0.95
C ASN A 245 17.17 30.41 -0.18
N GLU A 246 16.71 30.47 -1.44
CA GLU A 246 17.51 30.21 -2.66
C GLU A 246 18.16 28.81 -2.65
N GLY A 247 17.49 27.81 -2.09
CA GLY A 247 18.05 26.46 -1.97
C GLY A 247 19.07 26.28 -0.84
N ALA A 248 19.33 27.31 -0.04
CA ALA A 248 20.22 27.19 1.10
C ALA A 248 19.59 26.35 2.21
N LYS A 249 20.39 25.45 2.79
CA LYS A 249 19.98 24.65 3.95
C LYS A 249 19.56 25.56 5.10
N SER A 250 18.33 25.35 5.58
CA SER A 250 17.69 26.19 6.59
C SER A 250 17.24 25.32 7.76
N CYS A 251 17.81 25.55 8.95
CA CYS A 251 17.69 24.65 10.10
C CYS A 251 16.89 25.23 11.25
N TRP A 252 16.34 24.36 12.12
CA TRP A 252 15.71 24.75 13.36
C TRP A 252 16.20 23.92 14.55
N ASP A 253 16.13 24.51 15.75
CA ASP A 253 16.53 23.90 17.01
C ASP A 253 15.39 23.09 17.66
N GLU A 254 15.64 22.51 18.84
CA GLU A 254 14.67 21.70 19.59
C GLU A 254 13.43 22.49 20.05
N ASN A 255 13.51 23.83 20.05
CA ASN A 255 12.42 24.73 20.37
C ASN A 255 11.72 25.25 19.11
N LEU A 256 12.05 24.68 17.94
CA LEU A 256 11.52 25.02 16.61
C LEU A 256 11.90 26.44 16.15
N ASN A 257 12.91 27.05 16.76
CA ASN A 257 13.41 28.36 16.35
C ASN A 257 14.42 28.19 15.22
N ASN A 258 14.43 29.15 14.29
CA ASN A 258 15.46 29.21 13.26
C ASN A 258 16.84 29.26 13.91
N THR A 259 17.76 28.41 13.46
CA THR A 259 19.13 28.34 13.96
C THR A 259 20.10 28.15 12.81
N THR A 260 21.38 28.40 13.07
CA THR A 260 22.45 28.09 12.11
C THR A 260 22.54 26.57 11.95
N CYS A 261 22.62 26.11 10.70
CA CYS A 261 22.85 24.71 10.43
C CYS A 261 24.21 24.27 10.97
N SER A 262 24.20 23.26 11.84
CA SER A 262 25.43 22.57 12.26
C SER A 262 26.10 21.93 11.04
N SER A 263 27.42 22.08 10.97
CA SER A 263 28.30 21.47 9.96
C SER A 263 28.38 19.97 10.09
#